data_AF-A0A522TUB2-F1
#
_entry.id   AF-A0A522TUB2-F1
#
_cell.length_a   1.000
_cell.length_b   1.000
_cell.length_c   1.000
_cell.angle_alpha   90.00
_cell.angle_beta   90.00
_cell.angle_gamma   90.00
#
_symmetry.space_group_name_H-M   'P 1'
#
loop_
_entity.id
_entity.type
_entity.pdbx_description
1 polymer ?
#
loop_
_entity_poly.entity_id
_entity_poly.type
_entity_poly.pdbx_seq_one_letter_code
_entity_poly.pdbx_strand_id
1 'polypeptide(L)'
;SYFENNRNIILINRAYCIANPKGFPGYGPNAWGLTASDTPEGYEASAPDEFGDHGTLTLTGALASFPYTPEASMEAFKHYYRDLGGDLWGIYGPRDAYNPGAGWVSPIYMGLNQAPIVAMVENHRTGLLWKTLMADPEIAAVQKKIDAVTPK
;
A
#
# COMPACT_ATOMS: atom_id res chain seq x y z
N SER A 1 20.22 2.26 3.38
CA SER A 1 19.60 0.92 3.25
C SER A 1 18.29 1.06 2.51
N TYR A 2 17.98 0.17 1.57
CA TYR A 2 16.67 0.13 0.89
C TYR A 2 15.51 -0.06 1.87
N PHE A 3 15.70 -0.83 2.93
CA PHE A 3 14.67 -1.05 3.95
C PHE A 3 14.25 0.26 4.63
N GLU A 4 15.22 1.04 5.13
CA GLU A 4 14.95 2.32 5.78
C GLU A 4 14.31 3.32 4.80
N ASN A 5 14.78 3.36 3.55
CA ASN A 5 14.19 4.24 2.54
C ASN A 5 12.72 3.89 2.27
N ASN A 6 12.41 2.61 2.06
CA ASN A 6 11.05 2.15 1.80
C ASN A 6 10.15 2.39 3.02
N ARG A 7 10.64 2.09 4.22
CA ARG A 7 9.91 2.36 5.47
C ARG A 7 9.63 3.86 5.62
N ASN A 8 10.59 4.73 5.33
CA ASN A 8 10.40 6.18 5.43
C ASN A 8 9.39 6.70 4.40
N ILE A 9 9.39 6.21 3.16
CA ILE A 9 8.39 6.57 2.15
C ILE A 9 6.97 6.22 2.64
N ILE A 10 6.79 5.04 3.23
CA ILE A 10 5.50 4.60 3.80
C ILE A 10 5.10 5.48 4.99
N LEU A 11 6.04 5.81 5.87
CA LEU A 11 5.78 6.70 7.01
C LEU A 11 5.39 8.11 6.57
N ILE A 12 6.00 8.64 5.51
CA ILE A 12 5.62 9.92 4.90
C ILE A 12 4.20 9.85 4.33
N ASN A 13 3.88 8.81 3.57
CA ASN A 13 2.54 8.60 3.01
C ASN A 13 1.47 8.57 4.10
N ARG A 14 1.70 7.79 5.17
CA ARG A 14 0.81 7.74 6.34
C ARG A 14 0.71 9.07 7.06
N ALA A 15 1.83 9.75 7.31
CA ALA A 15 1.85 11.03 8.01
C ALA A 15 1.07 12.09 7.25
N TYR A 16 1.18 12.12 5.92
CA TYR A 16 0.40 12.99 5.06
C TYR A 16 -1.11 12.71 5.20
N CYS A 17 -1.53 11.45 5.13
CA CYS A 17 -2.94 11.08 5.31
C CYS A 17 -3.47 11.50 6.70
N ILE A 18 -2.66 11.39 7.75
CA ILE A 18 -3.04 11.84 9.11
C ILE A 18 -3.15 13.36 9.19
N ALA A 19 -2.21 14.07 8.59
CA ALA A 19 -2.21 15.54 8.57
C ALA A 19 -3.40 16.08 7.75
N ASN A 20 -3.80 15.36 6.71
CA ASN A 20 -4.94 15.65 5.84
C ASN A 20 -5.03 17.14 5.45
N PRO A 21 -4.00 17.68 4.77
CA PRO A 21 -3.91 19.12 4.49
C PRO A 21 -5.06 19.64 3.60
N LYS A 22 -5.71 18.76 2.84
CA LYS A 22 -6.85 19.09 1.96
C LYS A 22 -8.21 18.88 2.64
N GLY A 23 -8.24 18.35 3.87
CA GLY A 23 -9.46 18.17 4.66
C GLY A 23 -10.42 17.13 4.08
N PHE A 24 -9.92 16.13 3.34
CA PHE A 24 -10.77 15.09 2.75
C PHE A 24 -11.40 14.20 3.84
N PRO A 25 -12.68 13.82 3.72
CA PRO A 25 -13.32 12.95 4.69
C PRO A 25 -12.73 11.54 4.67
N GLY A 26 -12.74 10.88 5.83
CA GLY A 26 -12.31 9.50 5.99
C GLY A 26 -10.81 9.28 6.14
N TYR A 27 -9.96 10.28 5.94
CA TYR A 27 -8.51 10.18 6.17
C TYR A 27 -8.18 10.13 7.67
N GLY A 28 -7.15 9.38 8.06
CA GLY A 28 -6.69 9.36 9.45
C GLY A 28 -5.67 8.27 9.78
N PRO A 29 -5.35 8.06 11.07
CA PRO A 29 -4.33 7.11 11.50
C PRO A 29 -4.65 5.64 11.16
N ASN A 30 -5.94 5.35 10.93
CA ASN A 30 -6.48 4.04 10.58
C ASN A 30 -7.04 3.98 9.14
N ALA A 31 -6.90 5.06 8.36
CA ALA A 31 -7.39 5.16 7.00
C ALA A 31 -6.40 5.99 6.18
N TRP A 32 -5.45 5.29 5.57
CA TRP A 32 -4.30 5.86 4.88
C TRP A 32 -3.84 4.94 3.75
N GLY A 33 -3.10 5.51 2.80
CA GLY A 33 -2.58 4.78 1.64
C GLY A 33 -2.94 5.51 0.35
N LEU A 34 -2.01 6.32 -0.14
CA LEU A 34 -2.09 6.95 -1.45
C LEU A 34 -1.16 6.23 -2.41
N THR A 35 -1.73 5.59 -3.42
CA THR A 35 -0.98 4.95 -4.51
C THR A 35 -1.84 4.87 -5.76
N ALA A 36 -1.26 4.44 -6.87
CA ALA A 36 -1.95 4.42 -8.15
C ALA A 36 -3.11 3.41 -8.14
N SER A 37 -4.29 3.84 -8.59
CA SER A 37 -5.51 3.05 -8.53
C SER A 37 -6.64 3.63 -9.38
N ASP A 38 -7.74 2.88 -9.42
CA ASP A 38 -9.04 3.36 -9.88
C ASP A 38 -9.56 4.51 -9.00
N THR A 39 -10.17 5.51 -9.62
CA THR A 39 -10.76 6.69 -8.98
C THR A 39 -12.14 6.99 -9.60
N PRO A 40 -12.96 7.88 -8.99
CA PRO A 40 -14.23 8.28 -9.60
C PRO A 40 -14.06 8.86 -11.02
N GLU A 41 -12.93 9.50 -11.30
CA GLU A 41 -12.60 10.16 -12.57
C GLU A 41 -11.85 9.25 -13.55
N GLY A 42 -11.50 8.01 -13.16
CA GLY A 42 -10.80 7.04 -14.00
C GLY A 42 -9.63 6.39 -13.27
N TYR A 43 -8.40 6.68 -13.70
CA TYR A 43 -7.21 6.12 -13.07
C TYR A 43 -6.22 7.23 -12.76
N GLU A 44 -5.69 7.23 -11.55
CA GLU A 44 -4.74 8.24 -11.09
C GLU A 44 -3.55 7.61 -10.37
N ALA A 45 -2.41 8.29 -10.43
CA ALA A 45 -1.21 7.93 -9.69
C ALA A 45 -1.17 8.70 -8.36
N SER A 46 -2.10 8.37 -7.44
CA SER A 46 -2.24 9.13 -6.21
C SER A 46 -0.98 9.09 -5.33
N ALA A 47 -0.65 10.23 -4.73
CA ALA A 47 0.59 10.43 -3.97
C ALA A 47 0.38 11.45 -2.84
N PRO A 48 1.22 11.42 -1.77
CA PRO A 48 1.10 12.32 -0.63
C PRO A 48 1.65 13.72 -0.91
N ASP A 49 1.08 14.39 -1.91
CA ASP A 49 1.43 15.75 -2.32
C ASP A 49 0.20 16.52 -2.83
N GLU A 50 0.39 17.81 -3.10
CA GLU A 50 -0.67 18.74 -3.50
C GLU A 50 -1.41 18.32 -4.78
N PHE A 51 -0.70 17.70 -5.73
CA PHE A 51 -1.19 17.35 -7.06
C PHE A 51 -1.70 15.91 -7.15
N GLY A 52 -1.19 15.01 -6.31
CA GLY A 52 -1.50 13.58 -6.33
C GLY A 52 -2.65 13.18 -5.41
N ASP A 53 -3.05 14.02 -4.46
CA ASP A 53 -4.12 13.69 -3.51
C ASP A 53 -5.47 14.28 -3.91
N HIS A 54 -6.40 13.46 -4.38
CA HIS A 54 -7.78 13.86 -4.72
C HIS A 54 -8.85 13.23 -3.80
N GLY A 55 -8.44 12.73 -2.62
CA GLY A 55 -9.37 12.16 -1.63
C GLY A 55 -9.68 10.68 -1.81
N THR A 56 -9.01 10.00 -2.74
CA THR A 56 -9.16 8.56 -2.98
C THR A 56 -8.08 7.79 -2.20
N LEU A 57 -8.52 6.91 -1.29
CA LEU A 57 -7.66 6.01 -0.53
C LEU A 57 -7.64 4.62 -1.18
N THR A 58 -6.44 4.06 -1.32
CA THR A 58 -6.21 2.77 -1.96
C THR A 58 -5.71 1.77 -0.93
N LEU A 59 -6.48 0.71 -0.69
CA LEU A 59 -6.23 -0.20 0.44
C LEU A 59 -4.86 -0.88 0.33
N THR A 60 -4.39 -1.16 -0.89
CA THR A 60 -3.05 -1.75 -1.11
C THR A 60 -1.91 -0.87 -0.57
N GLY A 61 -2.07 0.46 -0.51
CA GLY A 61 -1.04 1.36 0.01
C GLY A 61 -0.70 1.08 1.47
N ALA A 62 -1.71 0.84 2.31
CA ALA A 62 -1.50 0.40 3.68
C ALA A 62 -1.25 -1.11 3.79
N LEU A 63 -2.04 -1.93 3.09
CA LEU A 63 -2.02 -3.38 3.28
C LEU A 63 -0.79 -4.05 2.67
N ALA A 64 -0.21 -3.56 1.58
CA ALA A 64 1.06 -4.08 1.06
C ALA A 64 2.28 -3.61 1.88
N SER A 65 2.07 -2.73 2.87
CA SER A 65 3.14 -2.15 3.70
C SER A 65 3.42 -2.92 5.00
N PHE A 66 2.74 -4.06 5.24
CA PHE A 66 2.92 -4.88 6.45
C PHE A 66 4.39 -5.17 6.83
N PRO A 67 5.31 -5.51 5.90
CA PRO A 67 6.68 -5.81 6.30
C PRO A 67 7.47 -4.59 6.82
N TYR A 68 6.99 -3.37 6.60
CA TYR A 68 7.67 -2.13 6.98
C TYR A 68 6.99 -1.43 8.16
N THR A 69 5.67 -1.47 8.22
CA THR A 69 4.85 -0.78 9.24
C THR A 69 3.72 -1.69 9.75
N PRO A 70 4.02 -2.83 10.38
CA PRO A 70 3.03 -3.87 10.66
C PRO A 70 1.90 -3.41 11.58
N GLU A 71 2.21 -2.64 12.63
CA GLU A 71 1.19 -2.13 13.56
C GLU A 71 0.25 -1.15 12.86
N ALA A 72 0.80 -0.17 12.13
CA ALA A 72 -0.01 0.81 11.41
C ALA A 72 -0.84 0.19 10.26
N SER A 73 -0.29 -0.81 9.58
CA SER A 73 -0.98 -1.55 8.52
C SER A 73 -2.10 -2.42 9.11
N MET A 74 -1.89 -3.02 10.29
CA MET A 74 -2.90 -3.78 11.00
C MET A 74 -4.06 -2.90 11.47
N GLU A 75 -3.79 -1.70 12.00
CA GLU A 75 -4.86 -0.78 12.40
C GLU A 75 -5.70 -0.32 11.19
N ALA A 76 -5.05 -0.04 10.04
CA ALA A 76 -5.78 0.23 8.80
C ALA A 76 -6.60 -0.97 8.33
N PHE A 77 -6.03 -2.18 8.37
CA PHE A 77 -6.73 -3.41 8.00
C PHE A 77 -7.98 -3.64 8.84
N LYS A 78 -7.88 -3.48 10.17
CA LYS A 78 -9.02 -3.61 11.07
C LYS A 78 -10.11 -2.61 10.72
N HIS A 79 -9.77 -1.37 10.43
CA HIS A 79 -10.75 -0.35 10.05
C HIS A 79 -11.43 -0.69 8.71
N TYR A 80 -10.64 -0.95 7.66
CA TYR A 80 -11.16 -1.32 6.35
C TYR A 80 -12.05 -2.55 6.38
N TYR A 81 -11.75 -3.53 7.24
CA TYR A 81 -12.51 -4.76 7.33
C TYR A 81 -13.71 -4.68 8.29
N ARG A 82 -13.54 -4.10 9.48
CA ARG A 82 -14.58 -4.13 10.53
C ARG A 82 -15.59 -3.00 10.39
N ASP A 83 -15.11 -1.82 10.01
CA ASP A 83 -15.93 -0.62 10.00
C ASP A 83 -16.48 -0.35 8.60
N LEU A 84 -15.65 -0.57 7.56
CA LEU A 84 -15.98 -0.30 6.16
C LEU A 84 -16.19 -1.56 5.31
N GLY A 85 -16.07 -2.76 5.91
CA GLY A 85 -16.02 -4.02 5.17
C GLY A 85 -17.31 -4.36 4.42
N GLY A 86 -18.46 -3.79 4.82
CA GLY A 86 -19.72 -3.95 4.08
C GLY A 86 -19.63 -3.43 2.64
N ASP A 87 -18.82 -2.40 2.42
CA ASP A 87 -18.64 -1.77 1.10
C ASP A 87 -17.29 -2.13 0.47
N LEU A 88 -16.23 -2.15 1.29
CA LEU A 88 -14.85 -2.30 0.82
C LEU A 88 -14.40 -3.75 0.66
N TRP A 89 -15.19 -4.73 1.09
CA TRP A 89 -14.79 -6.15 1.03
C TRP A 89 -15.75 -6.97 0.17
N GLY A 90 -15.20 -7.80 -0.70
CA GLY A 90 -15.98 -8.76 -1.47
C GLY A 90 -15.23 -10.06 -1.73
N ILE A 91 -15.64 -10.78 -2.78
CA ILE A 91 -15.21 -12.17 -3.02
C ILE A 91 -13.69 -12.33 -3.25
N TYR A 92 -13.01 -11.25 -3.65
CA TYR A 92 -11.56 -11.25 -3.87
C TYR A 92 -10.79 -10.45 -2.80
N GLY A 93 -11.43 -10.18 -1.66
CA GLY A 93 -10.86 -9.39 -0.58
C GLY A 93 -11.19 -7.89 -0.72
N PRO A 94 -10.25 -6.98 -0.44
CA PRO A 94 -10.51 -5.55 -0.49
C PRO A 94 -10.79 -5.10 -1.93
N ARG A 95 -11.70 -4.13 -2.10
CA ARG A 95 -11.85 -3.33 -3.33
C ARG A 95 -10.59 -2.51 -3.59
N ASP A 96 -10.42 -2.07 -4.83
CA ASP A 96 -9.20 -1.36 -5.24
C ASP A 96 -8.97 -0.08 -4.42
N ALA A 97 -9.98 0.79 -4.41
CA ALA A 97 -9.95 2.09 -3.74
C ALA A 97 -11.35 2.57 -3.35
N TYR A 98 -11.40 3.64 -2.56
CA TYR A 98 -12.63 4.35 -2.21
C TYR A 98 -12.37 5.85 -2.02
N ASN A 99 -13.39 6.66 -2.27
CA ASN A 99 -13.38 8.10 -2.06
C ASN A 99 -14.62 8.50 -1.24
N PRO A 100 -14.47 8.73 0.08
CA PRO A 100 -15.59 9.10 0.94
C PRO A 100 -16.25 10.43 0.57
N GLY A 101 -15.49 11.39 0.04
CA GLY A 101 -16.00 12.70 -0.35
C GLY A 101 -16.93 12.63 -1.55
N ALA A 102 -16.66 11.70 -2.47
CA ALA A 102 -17.50 11.41 -3.62
C ALA A 102 -18.58 10.34 -3.35
N GLY A 103 -18.59 9.72 -2.16
CA GLY A 103 -19.48 8.59 -1.87
C GLY A 103 -19.23 7.40 -2.80
N TRP A 104 -17.97 7.18 -3.19
CA TRP A 104 -17.60 6.24 -4.24
C TRP A 104 -16.71 5.12 -3.71
N VAL A 105 -16.94 3.90 -4.21
CA VAL A 105 -16.11 2.72 -3.98
C VAL A 105 -15.83 2.10 -5.34
N SER A 106 -14.58 1.70 -5.59
CA SER A 106 -14.19 1.09 -6.86
C SER A 106 -15.05 -0.13 -7.17
N PRO A 107 -15.66 -0.21 -8.37
CA PRO A 107 -16.44 -1.36 -8.78
C PRO A 107 -15.56 -2.56 -9.16
N ILE A 108 -14.24 -2.38 -9.26
CA ILE A 108 -13.30 -3.40 -9.73
C ILE A 108 -12.39 -3.93 -8.62
N TYR A 109 -11.62 -4.96 -8.99
CA TYR A 109 -10.44 -5.42 -8.28
C TYR A 109 -9.27 -5.34 -9.26
N MET A 110 -8.23 -4.59 -8.91
CA MET A 110 -7.06 -4.48 -9.78
C MET A 110 -6.02 -5.52 -9.40
N GLY A 111 -5.66 -6.41 -10.32
CA GLY A 111 -4.69 -7.48 -10.04
C GLY A 111 -3.34 -6.96 -9.53
N LEU A 112 -2.88 -5.82 -10.07
CA LEU A 112 -1.65 -5.15 -9.63
C LEU A 112 -1.72 -4.64 -8.18
N ASN A 113 -2.92 -4.35 -7.66
CA ASN A 113 -3.11 -3.89 -6.28
C ASN A 113 -3.46 -5.04 -5.34
N GLN A 114 -4.17 -6.08 -5.81
CA GLN A 114 -4.47 -7.27 -4.99
C GLN A 114 -3.22 -8.12 -4.72
N ALA A 115 -2.38 -8.36 -5.73
CA ALA A 115 -1.26 -9.28 -5.61
C ALA A 115 -0.21 -8.83 -4.56
N PRO A 116 0.19 -7.54 -4.48
CA PRO A 116 1.10 -7.06 -3.45
C PRO A 116 0.57 -7.24 -2.03
N ILE A 117 -0.74 -7.10 -1.80
CA ILE A 117 -1.33 -7.32 -0.47
C ILE A 117 -1.02 -8.74 -0.01
N VAL A 118 -1.35 -9.74 -0.83
CA VAL A 118 -1.13 -11.16 -0.49
C VAL A 118 0.36 -11.44 -0.31
N ALA A 119 1.18 -11.03 -1.28
CA ALA A 119 2.62 -11.27 -1.28
C ALA A 119 3.32 -10.65 -0.06
N MET A 120 2.98 -9.40 0.28
CA MET A 120 3.63 -8.67 1.35
C MET A 120 3.11 -9.06 2.73
N VAL A 121 1.83 -9.42 2.87
CA VAL A 121 1.33 -10.05 4.10
C VAL A 121 2.08 -11.36 4.36
N GLU A 122 2.25 -12.21 3.35
CA GLU A 122 2.93 -13.49 3.55
C GLU A 122 4.44 -13.31 3.79
N ASN A 123 5.08 -12.35 3.11
CA ASN A 123 6.46 -11.99 3.43
C ASN A 123 6.62 -11.46 4.85
N HIS A 124 5.67 -10.68 5.35
CA HIS A 124 5.68 -10.23 6.75
C HIS A 124 5.55 -11.42 7.72
N ARG A 125 4.65 -12.38 7.43
CA ARG A 125 4.38 -13.53 8.32
C ARG A 125 5.51 -14.55 8.36
N THR A 126 6.04 -14.92 7.20
CA THR A 126 6.96 -16.07 7.07
C THR A 126 8.19 -15.76 6.22
N GLY A 127 8.17 -14.68 5.45
CA GLY A 127 9.20 -14.35 4.47
C GLY A 127 9.20 -15.28 3.26
N LEU A 128 8.11 -16.00 2.98
CA LEU A 128 8.09 -17.08 1.98
C LEU A 128 8.64 -16.65 0.61
N LEU A 129 8.14 -15.55 0.04
CA LEU A 129 8.53 -15.14 -1.31
C LEU A 129 9.96 -14.61 -1.32
N TRP A 130 10.35 -13.84 -0.30
CA TRP A 130 11.73 -13.37 -0.16
C TRP A 130 12.72 -14.52 0.00
N LYS A 131 12.42 -15.51 0.85
CA LYS A 131 13.25 -16.71 1.02
C LYS A 131 13.35 -17.51 -0.27
N THR A 132 12.24 -17.66 -0.99
CA THR A 132 12.20 -18.36 -2.27
C THR A 132 13.06 -17.65 -3.31
N LEU A 133 12.89 -16.34 -3.49
CA LEU A 133 13.66 -15.56 -4.46
C LEU A 133 15.15 -15.54 -4.12
N MET A 134 15.50 -15.31 -2.85
CA MET A 134 16.90 -15.19 -2.42
C MET A 134 17.63 -16.54 -2.35
N ALA A 135 16.92 -17.67 -2.44
CA ALA A 135 17.52 -18.99 -2.57
C ALA A 135 18.01 -19.30 -4.00
N ASP A 136 17.61 -18.49 -4.99
CA ASP A 136 18.01 -18.68 -6.38
C ASP A 136 19.49 -18.25 -6.58
N PRO A 137 20.38 -19.14 -7.06
CA PRO A 137 21.78 -18.81 -7.31
C PRO A 137 21.97 -17.71 -8.37
N GLU A 138 21.05 -17.53 -9.31
CA GLU A 138 21.11 -16.46 -10.30
C GLU A 138 20.91 -15.09 -9.63
N ILE A 139 19.99 -15.00 -8.65
CA ILE A 139 19.78 -13.77 -7.87
C ILE A 139 21.02 -13.42 -7.04
N ALA A 140 21.68 -14.42 -6.44
CA ALA A 140 22.94 -14.20 -5.73
C ALA A 140 24.06 -13.68 -6.66
N ALA A 141 24.14 -14.21 -7.88
CA ALA A 141 25.10 -13.74 -8.88
C ALA A 141 24.80 -12.30 -9.33
N VAL A 142 23.52 -11.93 -9.49
CA VAL A 142 23.10 -10.56 -9.80
C VAL A 142 23.45 -9.61 -8.67
N GLN A 143 23.14 -9.94 -7.41
CA GLN A 143 23.46 -9.10 -6.26
C GLN A 143 24.95 -8.78 -6.18
N LYS A 144 25.82 -9.79 -6.37
CA LYS A 144 27.27 -9.60 -6.40
C LYS A 144 27.73 -8.62 -7.49
N LYS A 145 27.09 -8.64 -8.66
CA LYS A 145 27.40 -7.71 -9.76
C LYS A 145 26.96 -6.28 -9.42
N ILE A 146 25.80 -6.12 -8.78
CA ILE A 146 25.29 -4.81 -8.33
C ILE A 146 26.21 -4.23 -7.24
N ASP A 147 26.58 -5.05 -6.26
CA ASP A 147 27.44 -4.60 -5.15
C ASP A 147 28.83 -4.17 -5.62
N ALA A 148 29.37 -4.81 -6.67
CA ALA A 148 30.67 -4.47 -7.23
C ALA A 148 30.72 -3.09 -7.90
N VAL A 149 29.55 -2.54 -8.30
CA VAL A 149 29.45 -1.23 -8.97
C VAL A 149 28.78 -0.16 -8.12
N THR A 150 28.27 -0.51 -6.94
CA THR A 150 27.63 0.44 -6.02
C THR A 150 28.69 1.11 -5.13
N PRO A 151 28.87 2.44 -5.19
CA PRO A 151 29.80 3.14 -4.31
C PRO A 151 29.41 2.94 -2.84
N LYS A 152 30.41 2.72 -1.98
CA LYS A 152 30.22 2.59 -0.53
C LYS A 152 29.98 3.93 0.15
#